data_AF-A0A7S1KXR4-F1
#
_entry.id   AF-A0A7S1KXR4-F1
#
_cell.length_a   1.000
_cell.length_b   1.000
_cell.length_c   1.000
_cell.angle_alpha   90.00
_cell.angle_beta   90.00
_cell.angle_gamma   90.00
#
_symmetry.space_group_name_H-M   'P 1'
#
loop_
_entity.id
_entity.type
_entity.pdbx_description
1 polymer ?
#
loop_
_entity_poly.entity_id
_entity_poly.type
_entity_poly.pdbx_seq_one_letter_code
_entity_poly.pdbx_strand_id
1 'polypeptide(L)'
;MQRRVAAGAGISCLTASGAVRGRFYRPDWTHGQSHFNKGQVQMHGAQAHWFFKPVKSDPKPIREPETNNLYGKQRLWNAIPSNAVIFGAKHKEYGWPHRKPPPTGLRRSWEYFPHWFDKYFPDVPCRLVVDSVLNNETMTPRFRFPPHVSRREITNYLQNVHGFENIDGVETRNYTGLRYKNEIGTIKQLEDYKEAEVRLDSPVIVELKTVKETSDVGDGKLKVGDDP
;
A
#
# COMPACT_ATOMS: atom_id res chain seq x y z
N MET A 1 -47.19 29.93 51.70
CA MET A 1 -47.12 31.31 52.23
C MET A 1 -45.64 31.73 52.16
N GLN A 2 -45.19 32.58 51.22
CA GLN A 2 -45.12 34.06 51.37
C GLN A 2 -44.70 34.45 52.80
N ARG A 3 -43.58 35.13 53.11
CA ARG A 3 -42.96 36.36 52.55
C ARG A 3 -41.64 36.60 53.37
N ARG A 4 -40.52 37.06 52.76
CA ARG A 4 -39.93 38.44 52.85
C ARG A 4 -39.53 38.87 54.28
N VAL A 5 -38.40 39.50 54.64
CA VAL A 5 -37.41 40.45 54.05
C VAL A 5 -36.34 40.65 55.17
N ALA A 6 -35.03 40.54 54.95
CA ALA A 6 -34.01 41.53 54.54
C ALA A 6 -33.47 42.52 55.61
N ALA A 7 -32.19 42.88 55.40
CA ALA A 7 -31.34 43.92 56.02
C ALA A 7 -30.71 43.56 57.39
N GLY A 8 -29.41 43.80 57.64
CA GLY A 8 -28.37 44.49 56.89
C GLY A 8 -27.07 44.59 57.72
N ALA A 9 -26.03 45.21 57.11
CA ALA A 9 -24.73 45.59 57.68
C ALA A 9 -23.85 44.43 58.21
N GLY A 10 -22.69 44.10 57.63
CA GLY A 10 -21.61 44.99 57.26
C GLY A 10 -20.88 45.46 58.52
N ILE A 11 -19.82 44.75 58.93
CA ILE A 11 -18.56 45.28 59.50
C ILE A 11 -17.57 44.12 59.71
N SER A 12 -16.42 44.31 59.09
CA SER A 12 -15.09 43.75 59.28
C SER A 12 -14.74 43.33 60.72
N CYS A 13 -14.08 42.17 60.88
CA CYS A 13 -12.77 42.08 61.56
C CYS A 13 -12.26 40.64 61.57
N LEU A 14 -11.19 40.42 60.80
CA LEU A 14 -10.29 39.29 60.93
C LEU A 14 -9.70 39.26 62.35
N THR A 15 -9.95 38.20 63.10
CA THR A 15 -9.11 37.81 64.23
C THR A 15 -8.42 36.49 63.89
N ALA A 16 -7.22 36.63 63.33
CA ALA A 16 -6.25 35.56 63.21
C ALA A 16 -5.76 35.18 64.62
N SER A 17 -6.31 34.11 65.16
CA SER A 17 -5.82 33.47 66.38
C SER A 17 -4.92 32.29 66.02
N GLY A 18 -3.62 32.42 66.36
CA GLY A 18 -2.75 31.26 66.54
C GLY A 18 -1.43 31.29 65.76
N ALA A 19 -0.48 32.12 66.17
CA ALA A 19 0.94 31.85 65.98
C ALA A 19 1.75 32.55 67.06
N VAL A 20 1.93 31.85 68.18
CA VAL A 20 2.81 32.27 69.28
C VAL A 20 4.26 32.24 68.80
N ARG A 21 4.97 33.33 69.12
CA ARG A 21 6.34 33.66 68.72
C ARG A 21 7.34 32.56 69.12
N GLY A 22 7.95 31.91 68.12
CA GLY A 22 9.08 31.01 68.25
C GLY A 22 10.24 31.46 67.34
N ARG A 23 11.23 32.09 67.96
CA ARG A 23 12.64 32.32 67.56
C ARG A 23 13.02 31.92 66.12
N PHE A 24 13.39 32.92 65.32
CA PHE A 24 14.14 32.78 64.08
C PHE A 24 15.42 31.96 64.31
N TYR A 25 15.46 30.74 63.78
CA TYR A 25 16.73 30.09 63.44
C TYR A 25 17.15 30.61 62.07
N ARG A 26 18.36 31.20 61.99
CA ARG A 26 19.08 31.36 60.73
C ARG A 26 19.08 30.00 60.04
N PRO A 27 18.64 29.86 58.78
CA PRO A 27 18.79 28.59 58.08
C PRO A 27 20.29 28.34 57.93
N ASP A 28 20.80 27.32 58.61
CA ASP A 28 22.16 26.84 58.42
C ASP A 28 22.32 26.48 56.94
N TRP A 29 23.31 27.11 56.29
CA TRP A 29 23.60 27.00 54.87
C TRP A 29 23.90 25.55 54.42
N THR A 30 24.01 24.62 55.37
CA THR A 30 24.34 23.20 55.16
C THR A 30 23.13 22.31 54.89
N HIS A 31 21.90 22.72 55.25
CA HIS A 31 20.72 21.84 55.14
C HIS A 31 19.94 21.98 53.82
N GLY A 32 20.22 23.01 53.02
CA GLY A 32 19.62 23.23 51.70
C GLY A 32 20.36 22.56 50.53
N GLN A 33 21.63 22.22 50.69
CA GLN A 33 22.44 21.61 49.62
C GLN A 33 22.15 20.11 49.41
N SER A 34 21.58 19.43 50.41
CA SER A 34 21.34 17.97 50.35
C SER A 34 20.30 17.57 49.30
N HIS A 35 19.33 18.43 49.01
CA HIS A 35 18.28 18.14 48.03
C HIS A 35 18.71 18.38 46.58
N PHE A 36 19.72 19.22 46.34
CA PHE A 36 20.31 19.36 45.01
C PHE A 36 21.14 18.12 44.65
N ASN A 37 21.85 17.56 45.64
CA ASN A 37 22.66 16.36 45.45
C ASN A 37 21.81 15.08 45.31
N LYS A 38 20.64 14.96 45.96
CA LYS A 38 19.79 13.76 45.86
C LYS A 38 19.17 13.52 44.47
N GLY A 39 19.04 14.56 43.64
CA GLY A 39 18.62 14.42 42.24
C GLY A 39 19.76 14.04 41.27
N GLN A 40 21.02 14.15 41.70
CA GLN A 40 22.22 13.93 40.88
C GLN A 40 22.97 12.61 41.18
N VAL A 41 22.49 11.77 42.12
CA VAL A 41 23.19 10.55 42.56
C VAL A 41 23.22 9.42 41.52
N GLN A 42 22.62 9.59 40.33
CA GLN A 42 22.63 8.58 39.26
C GLN A 42 23.58 8.87 38.09
N MET A 43 24.65 9.64 38.30
CA MET A 43 25.77 9.71 37.35
C MET A 43 27.12 9.42 38.01
N HIS A 44 27.22 8.29 38.70
CA HIS A 44 28.51 7.74 39.13
C HIS A 44 29.33 7.36 37.87
N GLY A 45 30.24 8.24 37.45
CA GLY A 45 31.06 8.08 36.24
C GLY A 45 30.51 8.80 35.00
N ALA A 46 29.99 10.02 35.17
CA ALA A 46 29.52 10.86 34.06
C ALA A 46 30.59 10.94 32.95
N GLN A 47 30.19 10.55 31.73
CA GLN A 47 31.05 10.71 30.56
C GLN A 47 31.22 12.20 30.26
N ALA A 48 32.44 12.58 29.96
CA ALA A 48 32.83 13.95 29.65
C ALA A 48 32.33 14.35 28.24
N HIS A 49 31.03 14.64 28.16
CA HIS A 49 30.28 14.96 26.95
C HIS A 49 30.82 16.20 26.22
N TRP A 50 31.55 17.08 26.92
CA TRP A 50 32.23 18.25 26.33
C TRP A 50 33.39 17.90 25.39
N PHE A 51 33.92 16.67 25.43
CA PHE A 51 34.93 16.20 24.45
C PHE A 51 34.31 15.77 23.12
N PHE A 52 33.00 15.56 23.06
CA PHE A 52 32.32 15.08 21.86
C PHE A 52 31.58 16.24 21.17
N LYS A 53 31.70 16.30 19.85
CA LYS A 53 30.83 17.19 19.05
C LYS A 53 29.38 16.72 19.20
N PRO A 54 28.38 17.63 19.22
CA PRO A 54 26.96 17.28 19.34
C PRO A 54 26.44 16.69 18.02
N VAL A 55 26.91 15.49 17.68
CA VAL A 55 26.51 14.70 16.52
C VAL A 55 25.86 13.42 17.03
N LYS A 56 24.69 13.09 16.48
CA LYS A 56 24.00 11.85 16.82
C LYS A 56 24.83 10.67 16.31
N SER A 57 25.30 9.81 17.21
CA SER A 57 25.93 8.55 16.83
C SER A 57 24.89 7.57 16.27
N ASP A 58 25.33 6.71 15.36
CA ASP A 58 24.47 5.65 14.85
C ASP A 58 24.11 4.68 15.98
N PRO A 59 22.84 4.26 16.06
CA PRO A 59 22.42 3.29 17.06
C PRO A 59 23.13 1.95 16.80
N LYS A 60 23.51 1.26 17.88
CA LYS A 60 23.97 -0.13 17.83
C LYS A 60 22.91 -1.01 18.51
N PRO A 61 22.31 -2.00 17.81
CA PRO A 61 22.55 -2.38 16.41
C PRO A 61 21.99 -1.37 15.39
N ILE A 62 22.62 -1.34 14.21
CA ILE A 62 22.16 -0.53 13.07
C ILE A 62 20.83 -1.13 12.58
N ARG A 63 19.86 -0.27 12.28
CA ARG A 63 18.57 -0.71 11.74
C ARG A 63 18.73 -1.17 10.30
N GLU A 64 18.11 -2.30 9.97
CA GLU A 64 18.01 -2.77 8.60
C GLU A 64 17.10 -1.84 7.75
N PRO A 65 17.33 -1.77 6.43
CA PRO A 65 16.45 -1.01 5.54
C PRO A 65 15.05 -1.61 5.51
N GLU A 66 14.04 -0.75 5.36
CA GLU A 66 12.61 -1.15 5.35
C GLU A 66 12.20 -1.91 4.07
N THR A 67 13.02 -1.85 3.02
CA THR A 67 12.74 -2.49 1.73
C THR A 67 12.87 -4.02 1.85
N ASN A 68 11.81 -4.73 1.46
CA ASN A 68 11.81 -6.19 1.49
C ASN A 68 12.69 -6.76 0.36
N ASN A 69 13.82 -7.35 0.72
CA ASN A 69 14.76 -7.98 -0.21
C ASN A 69 14.41 -9.45 -0.53
N LEU A 70 13.38 -10.01 0.12
CA LEU A 70 12.93 -11.37 -0.11
C LEU A 70 11.93 -11.42 -1.27
N TYR A 71 12.36 -11.97 -2.40
CA TYR A 71 11.51 -12.20 -3.56
C TYR A 71 10.85 -13.60 -3.57
N GLY A 72 10.96 -14.36 -2.47
CA GLY A 72 10.49 -15.75 -2.35
C GLY A 72 8.97 -15.95 -2.45
N LYS A 73 8.52 -17.23 -2.48
CA LYS A 73 7.09 -17.59 -2.39
C LYS A 73 6.43 -17.08 -1.10
N GLN A 74 7.21 -16.98 -0.02
CA GLN A 74 6.78 -16.46 1.27
C GLN A 74 6.99 -14.95 1.40
N ARG A 75 7.17 -14.22 0.29
CA ARG A 75 7.25 -12.76 0.32
C ARG A 75 5.96 -12.21 0.93
N LEU A 76 6.11 -11.45 2.01
CA LEU A 76 4.99 -10.82 2.70
C LEU A 76 4.81 -9.39 2.20
N TRP A 77 3.55 -8.97 2.14
CA TRP A 77 3.18 -7.57 1.94
C TRP A 77 3.35 -6.80 3.26
N ASN A 78 4.00 -5.63 3.18
CA ASN A 78 4.18 -4.77 4.35
C ASN A 78 2.88 -4.00 4.61
N ALA A 79 2.27 -4.20 5.78
CA ALA A 79 1.03 -3.55 6.18
C ALA A 79 1.19 -2.08 6.61
N ILE A 80 2.41 -1.62 6.85
CA ILE A 80 2.67 -0.26 7.33
C ILE A 80 2.76 0.68 6.13
N PRO A 81 1.78 1.59 5.92
CA PRO A 81 1.84 2.53 4.82
C PRO A 81 2.87 3.62 5.12
N SER A 82 3.73 3.92 4.15
CA SER A 82 4.64 5.06 4.25
C SER A 82 3.95 6.35 3.81
N ASN A 83 4.43 7.49 4.32
CA ASN A 83 3.95 8.81 3.89
C ASN A 83 4.09 9.01 2.37
N ALA A 84 5.13 8.43 1.76
CA ALA A 84 5.36 8.49 0.32
C ALA A 84 4.21 7.86 -0.49
N VAL A 85 3.64 6.73 -0.02
CA VAL A 85 2.48 6.09 -0.66
C VAL A 85 1.26 7.02 -0.60
N ILE A 86 1.03 7.68 0.54
CA ILE A 86 -0.11 8.61 0.71
C ILE A 86 0.04 9.82 -0.23
N PHE A 87 1.23 10.41 -0.30
CA PHE A 87 1.47 11.54 -1.21
C PHE A 87 1.40 11.12 -2.68
N GLY A 88 1.92 9.94 -3.02
CA GLY A 88 1.81 9.35 -4.37
C GLY A 88 0.35 9.14 -4.79
N ALA A 89 -0.50 8.62 -3.90
CA ALA A 89 -1.92 8.45 -4.17
C ALA A 89 -2.61 9.80 -4.42
N LYS A 90 -2.36 10.81 -3.58
CA LYS A 90 -2.91 12.16 -3.77
C LYS A 90 -2.46 12.82 -5.07
N HIS A 91 -1.20 12.61 -5.44
CA HIS A 91 -0.66 13.09 -6.71
C HIS A 91 -1.35 12.39 -7.90
N LYS A 92 -1.52 11.07 -7.85
CA LYS A 92 -2.20 10.30 -8.93
C LYS A 92 -3.68 10.65 -9.05
N GLU A 93 -4.37 10.79 -7.93
CA GLU A 93 -5.83 10.99 -7.91
C GLU A 93 -6.24 12.39 -8.37
N TYR A 94 -5.57 13.44 -7.89
CA TYR A 94 -5.98 14.82 -8.17
C TYR A 94 -4.81 15.78 -8.40
N GLY A 95 -3.57 15.30 -8.55
CA GLY A 95 -2.44 16.16 -8.93
C GLY A 95 -1.92 17.04 -7.80
N TRP A 96 -2.00 16.60 -6.55
CA TRP A 96 -1.39 17.32 -5.41
C TRP A 96 0.13 17.41 -5.58
N PRO A 97 0.79 18.57 -5.33
CA PRO A 97 0.24 19.81 -4.77
C PRO A 97 -0.22 20.85 -5.81
N HIS A 98 -0.05 20.58 -7.10
CA HIS A 98 -0.31 21.57 -8.17
C HIS A 98 -1.80 21.91 -8.32
N ARG A 99 -2.69 20.97 -8.03
CA ARG A 99 -4.14 21.15 -8.08
C ARG A 99 -4.75 21.08 -6.68
N LYS A 100 -5.84 21.82 -6.48
CA LYS A 100 -6.61 21.80 -5.23
C LYS A 100 -7.31 20.44 -5.05
N PRO A 101 -7.41 19.92 -3.82
CA PRO A 101 -8.16 18.70 -3.57
C PRO A 101 -9.65 18.90 -3.89
N PRO A 102 -10.30 17.91 -4.54
CA PRO A 102 -11.75 17.94 -4.73
C PRO A 102 -12.50 17.91 -3.39
N PRO A 103 -13.75 18.41 -3.36
CA PRO A 103 -14.55 18.41 -2.13
C PRO A 103 -14.81 16.98 -1.63
N THR A 104 -14.92 16.82 -0.31
CA THR A 104 -15.08 15.50 0.34
C THR A 104 -16.31 14.74 -0.16
N GLY A 105 -17.39 15.44 -0.53
CA GLY A 105 -18.59 14.83 -1.12
C GLY A 105 -18.27 14.12 -2.43
N LEU A 106 -17.62 14.82 -3.37
CA LEU A 106 -17.21 14.24 -4.66
C LEU A 106 -16.22 13.09 -4.47
N ARG A 107 -15.27 13.20 -3.54
CA ARG A 107 -14.27 12.14 -3.29
C ARG A 107 -14.86 10.83 -2.76
N ARG A 108 -16.08 10.86 -2.21
CA ARG A 108 -16.78 9.69 -1.67
C ARG A 108 -17.91 9.22 -2.58
N SER A 109 -18.14 9.89 -3.71
CA SER A 109 -19.22 9.58 -4.62
C SER A 109 -18.71 8.77 -5.83
N TRP A 110 -19.65 8.21 -6.59
CA TRP A 110 -19.35 7.40 -7.78
C TRP A 110 -18.83 8.25 -8.94
N GLU A 111 -19.07 9.56 -8.90
CA GLU A 111 -18.59 10.53 -9.88
C GLU A 111 -17.12 10.93 -9.64
N TYR A 112 -16.50 10.44 -8.55
CA TYR A 112 -15.07 10.64 -8.36
C TYR A 112 -14.30 9.96 -9.49
N PHE A 113 -13.37 10.69 -10.12
CA PHE A 113 -12.74 10.24 -11.35
C PHE A 113 -12.20 8.79 -11.32
N PRO A 114 -11.44 8.35 -10.29
CA PRO A 114 -11.02 6.95 -10.20
C PRO A 114 -12.18 5.94 -10.21
N HIS A 115 -13.21 6.16 -9.41
CA HIS A 115 -14.37 5.25 -9.33
C HIS A 115 -15.22 5.28 -10.60
N TRP A 116 -15.41 6.48 -11.17
CA TRP A 116 -16.11 6.67 -12.43
C TRP A 116 -15.36 5.95 -13.56
N PHE A 117 -14.04 6.14 -13.66
CA PHE A 117 -13.22 5.55 -14.70
C PHE A 117 -13.20 4.02 -14.59
N ASP A 118 -12.99 3.46 -13.40
CA ASP A 118 -13.00 2.01 -13.19
C ASP A 118 -14.36 1.37 -13.54
N LYS A 119 -15.46 2.11 -13.38
CA LYS A 119 -16.82 1.64 -13.71
C LYS A 119 -17.08 1.60 -15.22
N TYR A 120 -16.69 2.65 -15.94
CA TYR A 120 -17.00 2.77 -17.38
C TYR A 120 -15.90 2.19 -18.29
N PHE A 121 -14.65 2.19 -17.82
CA PHE A 121 -13.48 1.71 -18.53
C PHE A 121 -12.72 0.71 -17.66
N PRO A 122 -13.26 -0.52 -17.50
CA PRO A 122 -12.60 -1.54 -16.68
C PRO A 122 -11.27 -1.96 -17.31
N ASP A 123 -10.16 -1.69 -16.61
CA ASP A 123 -8.82 -2.12 -16.99
C ASP A 123 -8.50 -3.49 -16.38
N VAL A 124 -9.14 -4.53 -16.89
CA VAL A 124 -8.93 -5.92 -16.43
C VAL A 124 -8.26 -6.72 -17.53
N PRO A 125 -6.93 -6.97 -17.46
CA PRO A 125 -6.26 -7.79 -18.45
C PRO A 125 -6.65 -9.26 -18.30
N CYS A 126 -7.50 -9.75 -19.22
CA CYS A 126 -7.79 -11.18 -19.37
C CYS A 126 -6.84 -11.79 -20.40
N ARG A 127 -6.07 -12.81 -20.01
CA ARG A 127 -5.18 -13.54 -20.92
C ARG A 127 -5.55 -15.01 -20.96
N LEU A 128 -5.85 -15.54 -22.14
CA LEU A 128 -6.06 -16.96 -22.35
C LEU A 128 -4.73 -17.71 -22.32
N VAL A 129 -4.69 -18.84 -21.61
CA VAL A 129 -3.57 -19.78 -21.70
C VAL A 129 -3.77 -20.60 -22.97
N VAL A 130 -3.06 -20.21 -24.03
CA VAL A 130 -3.21 -20.79 -25.37
C VAL A 130 -3.04 -22.31 -25.35
N ASP A 131 -2.09 -22.82 -24.56
CA ASP A 131 -1.83 -24.26 -24.41
C ASP A 131 -3.07 -25.07 -23.97
N SER A 132 -4.06 -24.43 -23.33
CA SER A 132 -5.28 -25.12 -22.89
C SER A 132 -6.27 -25.40 -24.02
N VAL A 133 -6.27 -24.60 -25.08
CA VAL A 133 -7.28 -24.63 -26.16
C VAL A 133 -6.68 -24.94 -27.54
N LEU A 134 -5.36 -24.87 -27.67
CA LEU A 134 -4.68 -24.98 -28.95
C LEU A 134 -4.63 -26.45 -29.41
N ASN A 135 -5.24 -26.73 -30.56
CA ASN A 135 -5.29 -28.05 -31.20
C ASN A 135 -5.88 -29.19 -30.35
N ASN A 136 -6.45 -28.86 -29.19
CA ASN A 136 -7.09 -29.80 -28.27
C ASN A 136 -8.48 -29.27 -27.97
N GLU A 137 -9.49 -30.11 -28.18
CA GLU A 137 -10.86 -29.83 -27.82
C GLU A 137 -11.00 -29.90 -26.30
N THR A 138 -11.37 -28.77 -25.66
CA THR A 138 -11.46 -28.67 -24.20
C THR A 138 -12.78 -28.08 -23.75
N MET A 139 -13.32 -28.63 -22.65
CA MET A 139 -14.44 -28.07 -21.90
C MET A 139 -13.96 -27.14 -20.78
N THR A 140 -12.65 -27.09 -20.50
CA THR A 140 -12.08 -26.36 -19.37
C THR A 140 -10.93 -25.43 -19.77
N PRO A 141 -11.18 -24.39 -20.57
CA PRO A 141 -10.17 -23.38 -20.89
C PRO A 141 -9.64 -22.68 -19.63
N ARG A 142 -8.35 -22.34 -19.67
CA ARG A 142 -7.65 -21.66 -18.56
C ARG A 142 -7.34 -20.22 -18.91
N PHE A 143 -7.68 -19.31 -18.01
CA PHE A 143 -7.44 -17.88 -18.14
C PHE A 143 -6.56 -17.37 -17.00
N ARG A 144 -5.82 -16.29 -17.26
CA ARG A 144 -5.06 -15.54 -16.27
C ARG A 144 -5.70 -14.17 -16.09
N PHE A 145 -6.04 -13.86 -14.85
CA PHE A 145 -6.62 -12.62 -14.39
C PHE A 145 -5.74 -11.96 -13.32
N PRO A 146 -5.94 -10.66 -13.05
CA PRO A 146 -5.38 -10.03 -11.87
C PRO A 146 -5.88 -10.66 -10.55
N PRO A 147 -5.09 -10.58 -9.47
CA PRO A 147 -5.42 -11.23 -8.20
C PRO A 147 -6.63 -10.62 -7.48
N HIS A 148 -7.03 -9.39 -7.80
CA HIS A 148 -8.15 -8.71 -7.16
C HIS A 148 -9.53 -9.15 -7.69
N VAL A 149 -9.60 -9.78 -8.88
CA VAL A 149 -10.88 -10.08 -9.55
C VAL A 149 -11.58 -11.28 -8.91
N SER A 150 -12.88 -11.18 -8.62
CA SER A 150 -13.66 -12.28 -8.04
C SER A 150 -14.17 -13.29 -9.09
N ARG A 151 -14.62 -14.47 -8.65
CA ARG A 151 -15.21 -15.50 -9.53
C ARG A 151 -16.40 -14.97 -10.33
N ARG A 152 -17.26 -14.17 -9.69
CA ARG A 152 -18.45 -13.57 -10.33
C ARG A 152 -18.09 -12.45 -11.30
N GLU A 153 -17.05 -11.69 -11.01
CA GLU A 153 -16.54 -10.68 -11.94
C GLU A 153 -15.94 -11.33 -13.19
N ILE A 154 -15.25 -12.46 -13.03
CA ILE A 154 -14.72 -13.24 -14.16
C ILE A 154 -15.87 -13.73 -15.06
N THR A 155 -16.93 -14.32 -14.49
CA THR A 155 -18.07 -14.78 -15.30
C THR A 155 -18.74 -13.62 -16.03
N ASN A 156 -18.97 -12.49 -15.33
CA ASN A 156 -19.57 -11.31 -15.94
C ASN A 156 -18.68 -10.71 -17.04
N TYR A 157 -17.36 -10.71 -16.85
CA TYR A 157 -16.41 -10.23 -17.83
C TYR A 157 -16.44 -11.10 -19.10
N LEU A 158 -16.40 -12.42 -18.94
CA LEU A 158 -16.45 -13.36 -20.07
C LEU A 158 -17.80 -13.31 -20.81
N GLN A 159 -18.91 -13.13 -20.08
CA GLN A 159 -20.25 -12.96 -20.67
C GLN A 159 -20.37 -11.64 -21.44
N ASN A 160 -20.07 -10.51 -20.80
CA ASN A 160 -20.36 -9.19 -21.37
C ASN A 160 -19.33 -8.72 -22.40
N VAL A 161 -18.05 -9.10 -22.24
CA VAL A 161 -16.96 -8.65 -23.13
C VAL A 161 -16.70 -9.65 -24.24
N HIS A 162 -16.70 -10.95 -23.92
CA HIS A 162 -16.35 -12.01 -24.87
C HIS A 162 -17.55 -12.81 -25.39
N GLY A 163 -18.76 -12.60 -24.84
CA GLY A 163 -19.98 -13.27 -25.31
C GLY A 163 -20.08 -14.75 -24.94
N PHE A 164 -19.37 -15.22 -23.92
CA PHE A 164 -19.50 -16.61 -23.44
C PHE A 164 -20.77 -16.78 -22.61
N GLU A 165 -21.81 -17.37 -23.18
CA GLU A 165 -23.09 -17.61 -22.49
C GLU A 165 -23.11 -18.95 -21.72
N ASN A 166 -22.30 -19.92 -22.13
CA ASN A 166 -22.34 -21.32 -21.72
C ASN A 166 -21.35 -21.68 -20.59
N ILE A 167 -21.30 -20.87 -19.53
CA ILE A 167 -20.40 -21.07 -18.39
C ILE A 167 -21.13 -21.82 -17.27
N ASP A 168 -20.70 -23.04 -16.97
CA ASP A 168 -21.21 -23.85 -15.85
C ASP A 168 -20.60 -23.38 -14.52
N GLY A 169 -19.28 -23.21 -14.49
CA GLY A 169 -18.58 -22.83 -13.26
C GLY A 169 -17.16 -22.33 -13.46
N VAL A 170 -16.62 -21.67 -12.43
CA VAL A 170 -15.25 -21.14 -12.44
C VAL A 170 -14.51 -21.53 -11.17
N GLU A 171 -13.39 -22.21 -11.33
CA GLU A 171 -12.43 -22.50 -10.26
C GLU A 171 -11.25 -21.54 -10.36
N THR A 172 -10.83 -20.97 -9.22
CA THR A 172 -9.76 -19.96 -9.19
C THR A 172 -8.64 -20.34 -8.24
N ARG A 173 -7.39 -20.10 -8.65
CA ARG A 173 -6.19 -20.30 -7.83
C ARG A 173 -5.27 -19.08 -7.95
N ASN A 174 -4.71 -18.64 -6.82
CA ASN A 174 -3.76 -17.54 -6.79
C ASN A 174 -2.33 -18.06 -6.92
N TYR A 175 -1.56 -17.44 -7.80
CA TYR A 175 -0.16 -17.76 -8.03
C TYR A 175 0.71 -16.52 -7.86
N THR A 176 1.88 -16.72 -7.24
CA THR A 176 2.93 -15.71 -7.25
C THR A 176 3.50 -15.60 -8.67
N GLY A 177 3.82 -14.38 -9.09
CA GLY A 177 4.40 -14.12 -10.39
C GLY A 177 5.70 -14.89 -10.60
N LEU A 178 5.95 -15.25 -11.86
CA LEU A 178 7.14 -16.00 -12.24
C LEU A 178 8.39 -15.17 -11.91
N ARG A 179 9.37 -15.84 -11.31
CA ARG A 179 10.65 -15.26 -10.95
C ARG A 179 11.72 -15.75 -11.90
N TYR A 180 12.58 -14.85 -12.32
CA TYR A 180 13.70 -15.17 -13.17
C TYR A 180 14.91 -14.32 -12.81
N LYS A 181 16.09 -14.77 -13.19
CA LYS A 181 17.33 -13.99 -13.12
C LYS A 181 17.69 -13.55 -14.53
N ASN A 182 18.06 -12.29 -14.71
CA ASN A 182 18.68 -11.87 -15.96
C ASN A 182 20.16 -12.29 -16.01
N GLU A 183 20.82 -11.99 -17.13
CA GLU A 183 22.24 -12.31 -17.37
C GLU A 183 23.19 -11.75 -16.29
N ILE A 184 22.87 -10.57 -15.75
CA ILE A 184 23.64 -9.90 -14.68
C ILE A 184 23.39 -10.57 -13.31
N GLY A 185 22.41 -11.47 -13.20
CA GLY A 185 22.03 -12.16 -11.96
C GLY A 185 21.03 -11.41 -11.09
N THR A 186 20.49 -10.29 -11.56
CA THR A 186 19.42 -9.55 -10.85
C THR A 186 18.13 -10.35 -10.87
N ILE A 187 17.51 -10.51 -9.71
CA ILE A 187 16.25 -11.23 -9.56
C ILE A 187 15.11 -10.30 -9.97
N LYS A 188 14.38 -10.69 -11.02
CA LYS A 188 13.15 -10.02 -11.46
C LYS A 188 11.96 -10.90 -11.15
N GLN A 189 10.83 -10.27 -10.84
CA GLN A 189 9.58 -10.93 -10.53
C GLN A 189 8.50 -10.30 -11.41
N LEU A 190 7.77 -11.14 -12.16
CA LEU A 190 6.56 -10.73 -12.87
C LEU A 190 5.41 -10.49 -11.87
N GLU A 191 4.35 -9.86 -12.34
CA GLU A 191 3.17 -9.59 -11.53
C GLU A 191 2.50 -10.90 -11.07
N ASP A 192 1.97 -10.87 -9.85
CA ASP A 192 1.16 -11.95 -9.33
C ASP A 192 -0.15 -12.06 -10.12
N TYR A 193 -0.64 -13.28 -10.32
CA TYR A 193 -1.82 -13.53 -11.15
C TYR A 193 -2.72 -14.58 -10.52
N LYS A 194 -3.98 -14.58 -10.94
CA LYS A 194 -4.99 -15.57 -10.62
C LYS A 194 -5.28 -16.40 -11.85
N GLU A 195 -5.12 -17.70 -11.74
CA GLU A 195 -5.53 -18.64 -12.78
C GLU A 195 -6.99 -19.01 -12.54
N ALA A 196 -7.80 -18.95 -13.60
CA ALA A 196 -9.20 -19.29 -13.60
C ALA A 196 -9.43 -20.42 -14.61
N GLU A 197 -9.86 -21.58 -14.12
CA GLU A 197 -10.32 -22.69 -14.94
C GLU A 197 -11.84 -22.56 -15.09
N VAL A 198 -12.29 -22.33 -16.32
CA VAL A 198 -13.69 -22.04 -16.64
C VAL A 198 -14.29 -23.30 -17.27
N ARG A 199 -15.32 -23.87 -16.65
CA ARG A 199 -16.07 -25.01 -17.18
C ARG A 199 -17.14 -24.50 -18.14
N LEU A 200 -17.13 -25.03 -19.35
CA LEU A 200 -18.08 -24.74 -20.40
C LEU A 200 -18.99 -25.94 -20.64
N ASP A 201 -20.23 -25.69 -21.07
CA ASP A 201 -21.16 -26.77 -21.44
C ASP A 201 -20.82 -27.42 -22.79
N SER A 202 -20.19 -26.65 -23.69
CA SER A 202 -19.82 -27.09 -25.03
C SER A 202 -18.32 -26.95 -25.23
N PRO A 203 -17.71 -27.90 -25.96
CA PRO A 203 -16.27 -27.94 -26.08
C PRO A 203 -15.79 -26.83 -27.01
N VAL A 204 -14.63 -26.27 -26.71
CA VAL A 204 -13.99 -25.21 -27.50
C VAL A 204 -12.65 -25.71 -28.02
N ILE A 205 -12.38 -25.41 -29.28
CA ILE A 205 -11.09 -25.68 -29.92
C ILE A 205 -10.62 -24.44 -30.66
N VAL A 206 -9.32 -24.18 -30.57
CA VAL A 206 -8.63 -23.20 -31.42
C VAL A 206 -7.69 -23.96 -32.34
N GLU A 207 -8.01 -23.97 -33.62
CA GLU A 207 -7.18 -24.61 -34.64
C GLU A 207 -6.03 -23.69 -35.06
N LEU A 208 -4.79 -24.18 -34.95
CA LEU A 208 -3.65 -23.53 -35.55
C LEU A 208 -3.44 -24.08 -36.97
N LYS A 209 -3.83 -23.28 -37.97
CA LYS A 209 -3.52 -23.61 -39.36
C LYS A 209 -2.02 -23.57 -39.57
N THR A 210 -1.41 -24.70 -39.87
CA THR A 210 -0.02 -24.75 -40.30
C THR A 210 0.06 -24.20 -41.73
N VAL A 211 0.54 -22.97 -41.89
CA VAL A 211 0.83 -22.42 -43.22
C VAL A 211 2.06 -23.16 -43.74
N LYS A 212 1.82 -24.28 -44.44
CA LYS A 212 2.82 -25.03 -45.22
C LYS A 212 2.90 -24.54 -46.67
N GLU A 213 2.67 -23.25 -46.88
CA GLU A 213 2.86 -22.60 -48.18
C GLU A 213 3.79 -21.40 -48.02
N THR A 214 5.03 -21.67 -47.64
CA THR A 214 6.16 -20.77 -47.91
C THR A 214 6.59 -20.92 -49.38
N SER A 215 5.66 -20.75 -50.31
CA SER A 215 5.94 -20.58 -51.74
C SER A 215 5.80 -19.13 -52.20
N ASP A 216 5.25 -18.25 -51.35
CA ASP A 216 4.92 -16.86 -51.71
C ASP A 216 5.88 -15.80 -51.13
N VAL A 217 6.99 -16.21 -50.53
CA VAL A 217 8.16 -15.32 -50.39
C VAL A 217 9.10 -15.67 -51.54
N GLY A 218 8.73 -15.21 -52.73
CA GLY A 218 9.65 -15.18 -53.86
C GLY A 218 10.82 -14.29 -53.48
N ASP A 219 11.98 -14.90 -53.23
CA ASP A 219 13.26 -14.20 -53.22
C ASP A 219 13.34 -13.39 -54.51
N GLY A 220 13.29 -12.06 -54.36
CA GLY A 220 13.38 -11.10 -55.45
C GLY A 220 14.74 -11.15 -56.12
N LYS A 221 14.99 -12.19 -56.93
CA LYS A 221 15.97 -12.11 -58.02
C LYS A 221 15.33 -11.28 -59.12
N LEU A 222 15.60 -9.99 -59.08
CA LEU A 222 15.47 -9.09 -60.23
C LEU A 222 16.19 -9.78 -61.40
N LYS A 223 15.41 -10.30 -62.35
CA LYS A 223 15.94 -10.55 -63.69
C LYS A 223 16.24 -9.16 -64.25
N VAL A 224 17.53 -8.80 -64.25
CA VAL A 224 18.07 -7.79 -65.14
C VAL A 224 17.76 -8.32 -66.54
N GLY A 225 16.68 -7.80 -67.12
CA GLY A 225 16.30 -8.10 -68.49
C GLY A 225 17.21 -7.30 -69.39
N ASP A 226 17.89 -8.03 -70.27
CA ASP A 226 18.59 -7.51 -71.42
C ASP A 226 17.65 -6.64 -72.29
N ASP A 227 18.22 -5.54 -72.76
CA ASP A 227 17.64 -4.59 -73.70
C ASP A 227 17.20 -5.25 -75.03
N PRO A 228 16.33 -4.56 -75.79
CA PRO A 228 16.69 -4.23 -77.16
C PRO A 228 16.94 -2.73 -77.38
#